data_AF-A0A0G0M511-F1
#
_entry.id   AF-A0A0G0M511-F1
#
_cell.length_a   1.000
_cell.length_b   1.000
_cell.length_c   1.000
_cell.angle_alpha   90.00
_cell.angle_beta   90.00
_cell.angle_gamma   90.00
#
_symmetry.space_group_name_H-M   'P 1'
#
loop_
_entity.id
_entity.type
_entity.pdbx_description
1 polymer ?
#
loop_
_entity_poly.entity_id
_entity_poly.type
_entity_poly.pdbx_seq_one_letter_code
_entity_poly.pdbx_strand_id
1 'polypeptide(L)'
;MTGKTKLKQLSIESGSHGYMAIINSSSSEPHWETSDRIIISGSNIRLSGNVAFTGNVIARDGLTGSLQKVFDGSDYLVAGTNITLATGSNGTVTITSATGSGGPPSGPAGGDLSGTYPDPVVVKLQPIVTISNSGSITFSGSDGSIILKADETSTLLGSGSHGTIGVGSVCIGRNSLASGIDSTVVGKLATGSATNTVAIGESSEATSLGNIAVGEGARAVATSCIAMGDFAQAQGITCISIGNSSATVRTGDIAIGHSATTTVGGGGTNIVFGNSALCIGGLAGITIGSNALTKGGGSGSITIGTNSTIEGDRAILIGRTSQLSGSNSIAIGAFSSVSASNSIALGNQVSSVSSSQFIVGSTTSPITDVYIGQGEIASSPGAITYHAADASGSNISGGKMIIASGKSTGTGRGDVYLYVSPSGSSGASSNTLTSALELAASGSMFRTNLHVSGSLSKTAGSFLINNPTPGKNEAKLRHSFVESPTRGDNLYRFSVIIKENFMAVIELPDYFKYLNENVQVWVSADEHFGRAFGRIDDECINLVIQADAIGKYNVLVIGTRKDPDAIFHWENQGGLDWNGAR
;
A
#
# COMPACT_ATOMS: atom_id res chain seq x y z
N MET A 1 43.11 176.64 -2.63
CA MET A 1 44.11 176.73 -3.73
C MET A 1 45.33 175.99 -3.23
N THR A 2 45.85 174.92 -3.84
CA THR A 2 46.25 174.75 -5.24
C THR A 2 46.09 173.29 -5.65
N GLY A 3 45.53 173.06 -6.84
CA GLY A 3 45.13 171.74 -7.35
C GLY A 3 46.29 170.78 -7.61
N LYS A 4 46.02 169.48 -7.48
CA LYS A 4 46.92 168.41 -7.92
C LYS A 4 46.30 167.71 -9.14
N THR A 5 47.08 167.73 -10.21
CA THR A 5 46.79 167.32 -11.58
C THR A 5 46.40 165.84 -11.68
N LYS A 6 45.31 165.52 -12.41
CA LYS A 6 45.05 164.14 -12.88
C LYS A 6 46.05 163.80 -13.98
N LEU A 7 47.04 162.97 -13.68
CA LEU A 7 47.84 162.27 -14.69
C LEU A 7 46.95 161.20 -15.33
N LYS A 8 46.45 161.43 -16.55
CA LYS A 8 45.58 160.51 -17.29
C LYS A 8 46.33 159.34 -17.95
N GLN A 9 47.66 159.38 -18.00
CA GLN A 9 48.45 158.36 -18.68
C GLN A 9 49.89 158.41 -18.17
N LEU A 10 50.38 157.28 -17.67
CA LEU A 10 51.80 157.06 -17.39
C LEU A 10 52.29 155.99 -18.38
N SER A 11 52.75 156.44 -19.55
CA SER A 11 53.44 155.59 -20.51
C SER A 11 54.94 155.64 -20.20
N ILE A 12 55.48 154.54 -19.67
CA ILE A 12 56.91 154.38 -19.44
C ILE A 12 57.40 153.35 -20.47
N GLU A 13 58.08 153.82 -21.51
CA GLU A 13 58.88 152.95 -22.37
C GLU A 13 60.19 152.65 -21.66
N SER A 14 60.31 151.45 -21.08
CA SER A 14 61.59 150.96 -20.58
C SER A 14 62.28 150.12 -21.66
N GLY A 15 63.43 150.60 -22.14
CA GLY A 15 64.29 149.83 -23.04
C GLY A 15 64.88 148.61 -22.34
N SER A 16 65.01 147.52 -23.11
CA SER A 16 65.59 146.17 -22.93
C SER A 16 65.79 145.52 -21.54
N HIS A 17 65.95 146.25 -20.44
CA HIS A 17 66.25 145.72 -19.11
C HIS A 17 65.65 146.55 -17.95
N GLY A 18 64.62 147.36 -18.20
CA GLY A 18 64.00 148.18 -17.15
C GLY A 18 63.00 147.43 -16.27
N TYR A 19 63.42 147.05 -15.06
CA TYR A 19 62.53 146.59 -14.00
C TYR A 19 61.62 147.73 -13.53
N MET A 20 60.31 147.56 -13.68
CA MET A 20 59.31 148.46 -13.12
C MET A 20 58.91 147.98 -11.73
N ALA A 21 59.55 148.52 -10.70
CA ALA A 21 59.20 148.24 -9.33
C ALA A 21 58.18 149.30 -8.85
N ILE A 22 56.89 148.94 -8.86
CA ILE A 22 55.87 149.71 -8.14
C ILE A 22 55.96 149.28 -6.67
N ILE A 23 56.83 149.94 -5.91
CA ILE A 23 57.03 149.66 -4.48
C ILE A 23 56.24 150.71 -3.69
N ASN A 24 55.16 150.30 -3.00
CA ASN A 24 54.40 151.17 -2.11
C ASN A 24 54.87 150.98 -0.66
N SER A 25 55.24 152.08 0.01
CA SER A 25 55.89 152.11 1.33
C SER A 25 54.94 152.35 2.51
N SER A 26 53.70 151.84 2.47
CA SER A 26 52.77 151.88 3.61
C SER A 26 51.99 150.57 3.74
N SER A 27 51.85 150.11 4.99
CA SER A 27 51.30 148.82 5.47
C SER A 27 49.79 148.61 5.25
N SER A 28 49.26 149.08 4.13
CA SER A 28 47.88 148.86 3.69
C SER A 28 47.93 148.45 2.22
N GLU A 29 47.39 147.27 1.91
CA GLU A 29 47.39 146.65 0.58
C GLU A 29 47.02 147.65 -0.53
N PRO A 30 47.78 147.72 -1.64
CA PRO A 30 47.42 148.57 -2.77
C PRO A 30 46.13 148.05 -3.43
N HIS A 31 45.01 148.71 -3.13
CA HIS A 31 43.75 148.53 -3.84
C HIS A 31 43.77 149.31 -5.17
N TRP A 32 43.49 148.63 -6.28
CA TRP A 32 43.21 149.23 -7.58
C TRP A 32 41.70 149.12 -7.85
N GLU A 33 41.01 150.23 -8.12
CA GLU A 33 39.54 150.26 -8.22
C GLU A 33 38.99 149.82 -9.61
N THR A 34 38.08 148.83 -9.55
CA THR A 34 36.86 148.56 -10.32
C THR A 34 36.73 148.66 -11.85
N SER A 35 37.72 149.04 -12.67
CA SER A 35 37.57 148.93 -14.14
C SER A 35 38.86 148.73 -14.93
N ASP A 36 39.97 148.48 -14.22
CA ASP A 36 41.28 148.42 -14.83
C ASP A 36 41.64 146.99 -15.27
N ARG A 37 42.00 146.84 -16.55
CA ARG A 37 42.59 145.60 -17.09
C ARG A 37 44.11 145.63 -16.89
N ILE A 38 44.64 144.61 -16.21
CA ILE A 38 46.08 144.32 -16.23
C ILE A 38 46.33 143.30 -17.34
N ILE A 39 46.94 143.74 -18.44
CA ILE A 39 47.41 142.85 -19.51
C ILE A 39 48.91 142.66 -19.34
N ILE A 40 49.32 141.47 -18.90
CA ILE A 40 50.72 141.03 -18.93
C ILE A 40 50.87 140.18 -20.18
N SER A 41 51.65 140.64 -21.16
CA SER A 41 51.91 139.91 -22.40
C SER A 41 53.38 139.50 -22.47
N GLY A 42 53.61 138.20 -22.62
CA GLY A 42 54.94 137.59 -22.70
C GLY A 42 54.86 136.07 -22.60
N SER A 43 55.81 135.37 -23.20
CA SER A 43 55.85 133.90 -23.26
C SER A 43 56.29 133.21 -21.96
N ASN A 44 56.73 133.97 -20.95
CA ASN A 44 57.22 133.45 -19.67
C ASN A 44 56.70 134.26 -18.48
N ILE A 45 55.40 134.21 -18.22
CA ILE A 45 54.81 134.81 -17.02
C ILE A 45 55.05 133.85 -15.85
N ARG A 46 56.01 134.17 -14.97
CA ARG A 46 56.24 133.44 -13.72
C ARG A 46 55.56 134.18 -12.58
N LEU A 47 54.54 133.55 -12.00
CA LEU A 47 53.91 133.98 -10.75
C LEU A 47 54.51 133.12 -9.63
N SER A 48 55.21 133.73 -8.67
CA SER A 48 55.79 133.03 -7.51
C SER A 48 54.92 133.22 -6.27
N GLY A 49 54.67 132.13 -5.54
CA GLY A 49 53.81 132.11 -4.36
C GLY A 49 52.46 131.45 -4.63
N ASN A 50 51.51 131.62 -3.71
CA ASN A 50 50.15 131.13 -3.88
C ASN A 50 49.39 132.03 -4.86
N VAL A 51 48.84 131.43 -5.92
CA VAL A 51 47.98 132.12 -6.88
C VAL A 51 46.55 131.63 -6.69
N ALA A 52 45.68 132.53 -6.21
CA ALA A 52 44.25 132.27 -6.06
C ALA A 52 43.50 132.94 -7.21
N PHE A 53 42.63 132.17 -7.88
CA PHE A 53 41.71 132.67 -8.89
C PHE A 53 40.29 132.58 -8.35
N THR A 54 39.53 133.66 -8.37
CA THR A 54 38.10 133.67 -8.06
C THR A 54 37.32 133.68 -9.37
N GLY A 55 36.98 132.48 -9.87
CA GLY A 55 36.24 132.30 -11.13
C GLY A 55 36.84 131.21 -12.02
N ASN A 56 36.42 131.18 -13.29
CA ASN A 56 36.87 130.18 -14.25
C ASN A 56 38.32 130.44 -14.69
N VAL A 57 39.17 129.42 -14.58
CA VAL A 57 40.49 129.39 -15.22
C VAL A 57 40.34 128.66 -16.56
N ILE A 58 40.53 129.37 -17.67
CA ILE A 58 40.50 128.78 -19.02
C ILE A 58 41.94 128.48 -19.44
N ALA A 59 42.36 127.21 -19.34
CA ALA A 59 43.64 126.73 -19.85
C ALA A 59 43.45 126.10 -21.24
N ARG A 60 43.85 126.80 -22.31
CA ARG A 60 43.61 126.34 -23.70
C ARG A 60 44.39 125.08 -24.09
N ASP A 61 45.49 124.80 -23.39
CA ASP A 61 46.38 123.65 -23.65
C ASP A 61 46.38 122.62 -22.50
N GLY A 62 45.44 122.72 -21.56
CA GLY A 62 45.24 121.78 -20.46
C GLY A 62 45.98 122.10 -19.16
N LEU A 63 45.66 121.32 -18.11
CA LEU A 63 46.32 121.33 -16.81
C LEU A 63 46.97 119.95 -16.60
N THR A 64 48.19 119.89 -16.06
CA THR A 64 48.91 118.62 -15.83
C THR A 64 49.10 118.34 -14.32
N GLY A 65 48.84 117.11 -13.87
CA GLY A 65 49.00 116.64 -12.48
C GLY A 65 48.11 115.42 -12.13
N SER A 66 48.38 114.66 -11.06
CA SER A 66 47.64 113.45 -10.69
C SER A 66 46.30 113.73 -9.98
N LEU A 67 45.21 113.06 -10.40
CA LEU A 67 43.86 113.13 -9.83
C LEU A 67 43.67 112.08 -8.72
N GLN A 68 44.33 112.23 -7.57
CA GLN A 68 44.36 111.15 -6.56
C GLN A 68 43.61 111.44 -5.26
N LYS A 69 43.25 112.69 -4.95
CA LYS A 69 42.63 113.05 -3.67
C LYS A 69 41.66 114.22 -3.82
N VAL A 70 40.52 114.17 -3.12
CA VAL A 70 39.73 115.39 -2.83
C VAL A 70 40.33 116.14 -1.64
N PHE A 71 39.92 117.39 -1.43
CA PHE A 71 40.50 118.32 -0.45
C PHE A 71 40.55 117.77 0.99
N ASP A 72 39.66 116.84 1.35
CA ASP A 72 39.61 116.19 2.66
C ASP A 72 40.51 114.94 2.80
N GLY A 73 41.28 114.60 1.76
CA GLY A 73 42.22 113.47 1.77
C GLY A 73 41.62 112.09 1.46
N SER A 74 40.31 112.01 1.19
CA SER A 74 39.67 110.79 0.71
C SER A 74 39.96 110.51 -0.79
N ASP A 75 39.90 109.23 -1.17
CA ASP A 75 40.13 108.81 -2.56
C ASP A 75 38.90 109.12 -3.43
N TYR A 76 39.14 109.63 -4.64
CA TYR A 76 38.06 110.00 -5.57
C TYR A 76 37.29 108.78 -6.15
N LEU A 77 37.82 107.55 -5.98
CA LEU A 77 37.19 106.27 -6.34
C LEU A 77 37.45 105.24 -5.22
N VAL A 78 36.41 104.51 -4.78
CA VAL A 78 36.49 103.52 -3.67
C VAL A 78 36.10 102.11 -4.16
N ALA A 79 36.88 101.08 -3.79
CA ALA A 79 36.63 99.68 -4.17
C ALA A 79 35.67 98.96 -3.20
N GLY A 80 34.82 98.07 -3.70
CA GLY A 80 33.99 97.17 -2.90
C GLY A 80 34.69 95.86 -2.51
N THR A 81 34.08 95.05 -1.63
CA THR A 81 34.63 93.76 -1.17
C THR A 81 34.98 92.84 -2.36
N ASN A 82 36.16 92.21 -2.31
CA ASN A 82 36.73 91.34 -3.36
C ASN A 82 37.14 92.03 -4.67
N ILE A 83 37.18 93.37 -4.71
CA ILE A 83 37.68 94.16 -5.83
C ILE A 83 38.90 94.98 -5.39
N THR A 84 39.97 94.98 -6.21
CA THR A 84 41.13 95.86 -6.05
C THR A 84 41.12 96.93 -7.16
N LEU A 85 41.33 98.20 -6.79
CA LEU A 85 41.46 99.34 -7.70
C LEU A 85 42.86 99.96 -7.62
N ALA A 86 43.51 100.19 -8.77
CA ALA A 86 44.80 100.92 -8.86
C ALA A 86 44.74 101.99 -9.95
N THR A 87 45.29 103.19 -9.69
CA THR A 87 45.38 104.29 -10.67
C THR A 87 46.82 104.59 -11.08
N GLY A 88 47.04 104.92 -12.36
CA GLY A 88 48.34 105.27 -12.94
C GLY A 88 48.54 106.78 -13.14
N SER A 89 49.79 107.23 -13.13
CA SER A 89 50.20 108.64 -13.30
C SER A 89 49.83 109.26 -14.66
N ASN A 90 49.38 108.44 -15.61
CA ASN A 90 48.88 108.82 -16.93
C ASN A 90 47.33 108.83 -17.01
N GLY A 91 46.63 108.72 -15.87
CA GLY A 91 45.18 108.77 -15.78
C GLY A 91 44.46 107.43 -15.98
N THR A 92 45.17 106.29 -16.03
CA THR A 92 44.55 104.96 -16.14
C THR A 92 44.01 104.45 -14.80
N VAL A 93 42.96 103.60 -14.85
CA VAL A 93 42.38 102.91 -13.69
C VAL A 93 42.24 101.42 -14.02
N THR A 94 42.77 100.54 -13.16
CA THR A 94 42.71 99.07 -13.31
C THR A 94 41.86 98.44 -12.19
N ILE A 95 40.95 97.52 -12.56
CA ILE A 95 40.01 96.83 -11.65
C ILE A 95 40.21 95.31 -11.74
N THR A 96 40.44 94.61 -10.63
CA THR A 96 40.57 93.14 -10.57
C THR A 96 39.74 92.50 -9.44
N SER A 97 39.14 91.32 -9.70
CA SER A 97 38.33 90.56 -8.73
C SER A 97 38.99 89.24 -8.29
N ALA A 98 38.92 88.88 -7.01
CA ALA A 98 39.39 87.58 -6.51
C ALA A 98 38.40 86.43 -6.85
N THR A 99 38.92 85.34 -7.43
CA THR A 99 38.30 84.11 -7.98
C THR A 99 36.88 83.70 -7.52
N GLY A 100 35.97 83.49 -8.48
CA GLY A 100 34.63 82.90 -8.27
C GLY A 100 34.59 81.36 -8.36
N SER A 101 33.73 80.75 -7.55
CA SER A 101 33.46 79.31 -7.47
C SER A 101 32.38 78.85 -8.46
N GLY A 102 32.69 77.87 -9.29
CA GLY A 102 31.73 77.20 -10.18
C GLY A 102 32.37 76.19 -11.14
N GLY A 103 33.31 75.38 -10.65
CA GLY A 103 33.77 74.17 -11.35
C GLY A 103 32.95 72.95 -10.93
N PRO A 104 33.02 71.80 -11.65
CA PRO A 104 32.41 70.55 -11.20
C PRO A 104 32.81 70.27 -9.74
N PRO A 105 31.95 69.61 -8.94
CA PRO A 105 32.24 69.36 -7.53
C PRO A 105 33.67 68.85 -7.38
N SER A 106 34.38 69.32 -6.36
CA SER A 106 35.77 68.95 -6.11
C SER A 106 35.93 68.72 -4.61
N GLY A 107 36.58 67.64 -4.23
CA GLY A 107 36.70 67.20 -2.84
C GLY A 107 36.23 65.77 -2.62
N PRO A 108 36.35 65.25 -1.38
CA PRO A 108 36.00 63.86 -1.05
C PRO A 108 34.54 63.58 -1.40
N ALA A 109 34.29 62.47 -2.09
CA ALA A 109 32.95 61.97 -2.32
C ALA A 109 32.33 61.48 -1.00
N GLY A 110 31.01 61.64 -0.84
CA GLY A 110 30.27 61.23 0.36
C GLY A 110 29.19 60.21 0.05
N GLY A 111 28.72 59.50 1.09
CA GLY A 111 27.69 58.46 0.96
C GLY A 111 28.24 57.16 0.41
N ASP A 112 27.60 56.63 -0.64
CA ASP A 112 27.95 55.36 -1.29
C ASP A 112 29.12 55.47 -2.29
N LEU A 113 29.64 56.69 -2.44
CA LEU A 113 30.75 57.07 -3.32
C LEU A 113 32.03 57.31 -2.50
N SER A 114 33.18 56.93 -3.03
CA SER A 114 34.53 57.25 -2.50
C SER A 114 35.38 57.95 -3.57
N GLY A 115 36.59 58.38 -3.17
CA GLY A 115 37.49 59.12 -4.05
C GLY A 115 37.13 60.61 -4.06
N THR A 116 37.57 61.32 -5.08
CA THR A 116 37.32 62.75 -5.26
C THR A 116 36.61 63.00 -6.56
N TYR A 117 35.61 63.89 -6.55
CA TYR A 117 35.02 64.40 -7.78
C TYR A 117 36.09 65.04 -8.69
N PRO A 118 35.93 65.05 -10.03
CA PRO A 118 34.70 64.72 -10.79
C PRO A 118 34.43 63.23 -11.01
N ASP A 119 35.39 62.35 -10.71
CA ASP A 119 35.30 60.89 -10.98
C ASP A 119 35.22 60.06 -9.67
N PRO A 120 34.17 60.22 -8.85
CA PRO A 120 34.03 59.40 -7.66
C PRO A 120 33.70 57.94 -8.03
N VAL A 121 34.19 56.99 -7.25
CA VAL A 121 33.95 55.55 -7.46
C VAL A 121 32.97 55.05 -6.41
N VAL A 122 31.92 54.36 -6.83
CA VAL A 122 30.97 53.69 -5.91
C VAL A 122 31.73 52.67 -5.05
N VAL A 123 31.70 52.85 -3.73
CA VAL A 123 32.35 51.94 -2.76
C VAL A 123 31.36 51.09 -1.98
N LYS A 124 30.08 51.48 -1.93
CA LYS A 124 29.04 50.67 -1.27
C LYS A 124 27.73 50.68 -2.05
N LEU A 125 27.62 49.80 -3.05
CA LEU A 125 26.36 49.07 -3.13
C LEU A 125 26.39 48.14 -1.92
N GLN A 126 25.61 48.42 -0.87
CA GLN A 126 25.32 47.39 0.14
C GLN A 126 24.74 46.21 -0.65
N PRO A 127 25.46 45.09 -0.79
CA PRO A 127 24.87 43.97 -1.48
C PRO A 127 23.69 43.55 -0.61
N ILE A 128 22.46 43.54 -1.17
CA ILE A 128 21.36 42.77 -0.56
C ILE A 128 21.82 41.31 -0.36
N VAL A 129 22.81 40.88 -1.13
CA VAL A 129 23.44 39.56 -1.09
C VAL A 129 24.96 39.71 -0.99
N THR A 130 25.50 39.56 0.22
CA THR A 130 26.96 39.41 0.39
C THR A 130 27.34 38.00 -0.04
N ILE A 131 27.99 37.85 -1.20
CA ILE A 131 28.65 36.59 -1.58
C ILE A 131 30.06 36.67 -1.00
N SER A 132 30.33 35.97 0.10
CA SER A 132 31.71 35.85 0.60
C SER A 132 32.53 34.98 -0.35
N ASN A 133 33.85 35.19 -0.42
CA ASN A 133 34.80 34.36 -1.18
C ASN A 133 34.85 32.87 -0.74
N SER A 134 33.95 32.47 0.15
CA SER A 134 33.65 31.10 0.57
C SER A 134 32.30 30.58 0.04
N GLY A 135 31.72 31.21 -0.98
CA GLY A 135 30.57 30.65 -1.70
C GLY A 135 29.25 30.64 -0.94
N SER A 136 29.13 31.22 0.26
CA SER A 136 27.87 31.30 0.98
C SER A 136 27.06 32.52 0.56
N ILE A 137 25.80 32.34 0.14
CA ILE A 137 24.80 33.41 0.03
C ILE A 137 23.93 33.38 1.28
N THR A 138 24.05 34.42 2.12
CA THR A 138 23.22 34.59 3.31
C THR A 138 22.21 35.71 3.11
N PHE A 139 20.91 35.40 3.14
CA PHE A 139 19.85 36.40 3.24
C PHE A 139 19.46 36.55 4.70
N SER A 140 19.91 37.61 5.38
CA SER A 140 19.56 37.89 6.78
C SER A 140 18.31 38.76 6.87
N GLY A 141 17.21 38.21 7.42
CA GLY A 141 16.00 38.97 7.81
C GLY A 141 15.65 38.75 9.28
N SER A 142 14.70 39.54 9.83
CA SER A 142 14.22 39.40 11.21
C SER A 142 13.62 38.03 11.52
N ASP A 143 13.21 37.30 10.49
CA ASP A 143 12.41 36.08 10.60
C ASP A 143 13.20 34.81 10.21
N GLY A 144 14.51 34.93 9.97
CA GLY A 144 15.40 33.82 9.59
C GLY A 144 16.52 34.19 8.63
N SER A 145 17.60 33.41 8.64
CA SER A 145 18.62 33.43 7.61
C SER A 145 18.40 32.29 6.60
N ILE A 146 18.36 32.60 5.30
CA ILE A 146 18.58 31.59 4.24
C ILE A 146 20.09 31.51 4.02
N ILE A 147 20.69 30.31 4.11
CA ILE A 147 22.14 30.11 3.95
C ILE A 147 22.38 29.09 2.85
N LEU A 148 22.72 29.55 1.65
CA LEU A 148 23.16 28.69 0.55
C LEU A 148 24.68 28.61 0.60
N LYS A 149 25.26 27.55 1.18
CA LYS A 149 26.71 27.34 1.18
C LYS A 149 27.14 26.70 -0.14
N ALA A 150 28.07 27.31 -0.88
CA ALA A 150 28.59 26.74 -2.13
C ALA A 150 29.96 26.05 -1.97
N ASP A 151 30.59 26.09 -0.80
CA ASP A 151 31.85 25.39 -0.50
C ASP A 151 31.68 24.09 0.30
N GLU A 152 30.46 23.74 0.70
CA GLU A 152 30.10 22.49 1.38
C GLU A 152 28.93 21.86 0.61
N THR A 153 28.92 20.54 0.42
CA THR A 153 27.96 19.80 -0.44
C THR A 153 26.50 19.81 0.06
N SER A 154 26.11 20.77 0.91
CA SER A 154 24.86 20.80 1.65
C SER A 154 24.04 22.08 1.43
N THR A 155 22.71 21.98 1.52
CA THR A 155 21.76 23.10 1.32
C THR A 155 20.96 23.37 2.59
N LEU A 156 20.90 24.63 3.05
CA LEU A 156 20.19 25.04 4.26
C LEU A 156 19.18 26.17 4.00
N LEU A 157 17.90 25.90 4.22
CA LEU A 157 16.80 26.86 3.96
C LEU A 157 15.80 26.90 5.14
N GLY A 158 15.86 27.90 6.02
CA GLY A 158 14.85 28.12 7.06
C GLY A 158 15.38 28.74 8.35
N SER A 159 14.51 29.38 9.12
CA SER A 159 14.88 29.95 10.43
C SER A 159 15.16 28.87 11.47
N GLY A 160 16.31 28.94 12.14
CA GLY A 160 16.67 27.99 13.20
C GLY A 160 16.99 26.56 12.74
N SER A 161 17.13 26.32 11.43
CA SER A 161 17.68 25.06 10.94
C SER A 161 19.11 24.88 11.49
N HIS A 162 19.36 23.82 12.24
CA HIS A 162 20.57 23.71 13.07
C HIS A 162 21.84 23.48 12.23
N GLY A 163 22.87 24.30 12.50
CA GLY A 163 24.14 24.39 11.77
C GLY A 163 25.15 23.25 11.96
N THR A 164 24.71 22.06 12.39
CA THR A 164 25.46 20.80 12.22
C THR A 164 24.77 19.99 11.15
N ILE A 165 24.99 20.39 9.91
CA ILE A 165 24.55 19.64 8.72
C ILE A 165 25.61 18.60 8.38
N GLY A 166 25.19 17.37 8.12
CA GLY A 166 26.07 16.37 7.56
C GLY A 166 26.59 16.82 6.20
N VAL A 167 27.78 16.35 5.83
CA VAL A 167 28.32 16.54 4.46
C VAL A 167 27.30 15.97 3.47
N GLY A 168 27.00 16.68 2.38
CA GLY A 168 26.07 16.21 1.35
C GLY A 168 24.58 16.38 1.67
N SER A 169 24.22 16.99 2.80
CA SER A 169 22.81 17.00 3.27
C SER A 169 21.97 18.18 2.77
N VAL A 170 20.65 17.99 2.72
CA VAL A 170 19.65 19.02 2.44
C VAL A 170 18.80 19.23 3.69
N CYS A 171 18.64 20.47 4.14
CA CYS A 171 17.86 20.81 5.32
C CYS A 171 16.98 22.03 5.04
N ILE A 172 15.66 21.82 4.96
CA ILE A 172 14.67 22.85 4.62
C ILE A 172 13.58 22.85 5.68
N GLY A 173 13.37 23.96 6.39
CA GLY A 173 12.31 24.10 7.38
C GLY A 173 12.74 24.77 8.66
N ARG A 174 11.75 25.34 9.37
CA ARG A 174 12.02 25.98 10.66
C ARG A 174 12.39 24.92 11.71
N ASN A 175 13.53 25.08 12.36
CA ASN A 175 14.06 24.16 13.38
C ASN A 175 14.26 22.71 12.90
N SER A 176 14.48 22.48 11.60
CA SER A 176 14.87 21.16 11.10
C SER A 176 16.35 20.83 11.41
N LEU A 177 16.69 19.54 11.45
CA LEU A 177 18.04 19.03 11.74
C LEU A 177 18.44 17.93 10.74
N ALA A 178 19.43 18.20 9.89
CA ALA A 178 19.98 17.24 8.93
C ALA A 178 21.45 16.88 9.26
N SER A 179 21.70 16.35 10.46
CA SER A 179 23.06 16.06 10.93
C SER A 179 23.68 14.80 10.33
N GLY A 180 22.89 13.96 9.67
CA GLY A 180 23.37 12.80 8.94
C GLY A 180 24.07 13.18 7.63
N ILE A 181 25.15 12.49 7.28
CA ILE A 181 25.81 12.61 5.96
C ILE A 181 24.84 12.17 4.85
N ASP A 182 24.79 12.89 3.73
CA ASP A 182 23.88 12.63 2.60
C ASP A 182 22.40 12.52 3.02
N SER A 183 21.98 13.22 4.07
CA SER A 183 20.59 13.23 4.54
C SER A 183 19.74 14.28 3.81
N THR A 184 18.44 14.05 3.64
CA THR A 184 17.49 15.02 3.08
C THR A 184 16.37 15.25 4.07
N VAL A 185 16.25 16.46 4.60
CA VAL A 185 15.30 16.83 5.64
C VAL A 185 14.49 18.03 5.18
N VAL A 186 13.16 17.88 5.08
CA VAL A 186 12.24 18.93 4.59
C VAL A 186 11.00 18.98 5.49
N GLY A 187 10.88 19.99 6.34
CA GLY A 187 9.72 20.20 7.20
C GLY A 187 10.06 20.89 8.51
N LYS A 188 9.07 21.57 9.11
CA LYS A 188 9.22 22.18 10.45
C LYS A 188 9.54 21.07 11.47
N LEU A 189 10.60 21.22 12.27
CA LEU A 189 11.03 20.22 13.27
C LEU A 189 11.41 18.83 12.71
N ALA A 190 11.54 18.68 11.39
CA ALA A 190 11.96 17.41 10.80
C ALA A 190 13.42 17.08 11.17
N THR A 191 13.74 15.81 11.40
CA THR A 191 15.05 15.34 11.85
C THR A 191 15.56 14.15 11.02
N GLY A 192 16.73 14.31 10.41
CA GLY A 192 17.51 13.28 9.73
C GLY A 192 18.90 13.20 10.35
N SER A 193 19.09 12.34 11.35
CA SER A 193 20.30 12.37 12.20
C SER A 193 21.39 11.37 11.80
N ALA A 194 21.11 10.47 10.86
CA ALA A 194 22.02 9.42 10.41
C ALA A 194 22.27 9.47 8.89
N THR A 195 23.29 8.75 8.44
CA THR A 195 23.73 8.74 7.03
C THR A 195 22.63 8.23 6.09
N ASN A 196 22.51 8.84 4.91
CA ASN A 196 21.56 8.47 3.83
C ASN A 196 20.09 8.46 4.28
N THR A 197 19.69 9.37 5.17
CA THR A 197 18.32 9.46 5.66
C THR A 197 17.47 10.42 4.83
N VAL A 198 16.17 10.21 4.78
CA VAL A 198 15.18 11.11 4.18
C VAL A 198 14.07 11.35 5.20
N ALA A 199 13.85 12.59 5.64
CA ALA A 199 12.78 13.00 6.54
C ALA A 199 11.98 14.16 5.92
N ILE A 200 10.76 13.91 5.46
CA ILE A 200 9.93 14.91 4.77
C ILE A 200 8.57 15.01 5.46
N GLY A 201 8.23 16.18 6.00
CA GLY A 201 6.99 16.44 6.74
C GLY A 201 7.25 17.09 8.10
N GLU A 202 6.27 17.80 8.64
CA GLU A 202 6.37 18.40 9.97
C GLU A 202 6.65 17.31 11.02
N SER A 203 7.68 17.51 11.84
CA SER A 203 8.09 16.60 12.91
C SER A 203 8.38 15.16 12.44
N SER A 204 8.73 14.96 11.17
CA SER A 204 9.20 13.66 10.66
C SER A 204 10.58 13.29 11.23
N GLU A 205 10.81 12.02 11.54
CA GLU A 205 12.03 11.52 12.16
C GLU A 205 12.62 10.33 11.38
N ALA A 206 13.83 10.50 10.85
CA ALA A 206 14.65 9.45 10.25
C ALA A 206 16.00 9.39 10.99
N THR A 207 16.10 8.54 12.03
CA THR A 207 17.18 8.66 13.02
C THR A 207 18.32 7.63 12.89
N SER A 208 18.16 6.61 12.05
CA SER A 208 19.15 5.55 11.79
C SER A 208 19.52 5.44 10.31
N LEU A 209 20.61 4.73 10.02
CA LEU A 209 21.19 4.59 8.67
C LEU A 209 20.15 4.19 7.61
N GLY A 210 20.06 4.96 6.52
CA GLY A 210 19.26 4.60 5.34
C GLY A 210 17.74 4.70 5.51
N ASN A 211 17.26 5.45 6.50
CA ASN A 211 15.83 5.56 6.79
C ASN A 211 15.10 6.54 5.87
N ILE A 212 13.83 6.25 5.58
CA ILE A 212 12.92 7.13 4.85
C ILE A 212 11.70 7.36 5.76
N ALA A 213 11.43 8.61 6.13
CA ALA A 213 10.26 9.05 6.87
C ALA A 213 9.56 10.17 6.07
N VAL A 214 8.34 9.94 5.59
CA VAL A 214 7.59 10.90 4.75
C VAL A 214 6.17 11.03 5.26
N GLY A 215 5.77 12.21 5.76
CA GLY A 215 4.47 12.49 6.36
C GLY A 215 4.59 13.29 7.65
N GLU A 216 3.50 13.92 8.09
CA GLU A 216 3.47 14.61 9.38
C GLU A 216 3.69 13.59 10.52
N GLY A 217 4.71 13.79 11.35
CA GLY A 217 5.03 12.89 12.45
C GLY A 217 5.38 11.46 12.04
N ALA A 218 5.76 11.22 10.77
CA ALA A 218 6.26 9.92 10.32
C ALA A 218 7.61 9.60 10.98
N ARG A 219 7.80 8.37 11.47
CA ARG A 219 8.96 7.99 12.29
C ARG A 219 9.58 6.68 11.82
N ALA A 220 10.76 6.77 11.22
CA ALA A 220 11.62 5.63 10.91
C ALA A 220 12.84 5.67 11.84
N VAL A 221 12.89 4.77 12.83
CA VAL A 221 13.86 4.87 13.94
C VAL A 221 14.93 3.79 13.95
N ALA A 222 14.66 2.61 13.40
CA ALA A 222 15.64 1.52 13.25
C ALA A 222 16.29 1.54 11.86
N THR A 223 17.39 0.84 11.65
CA THR A 223 18.18 0.87 10.40
C THR A 223 17.38 0.40 9.16
N SER A 224 17.56 1.12 8.05
CA SER A 224 17.02 0.82 6.70
C SER A 224 15.49 0.68 6.65
N CYS A 225 14.79 1.55 7.35
CA CYS A 225 13.33 1.51 7.45
C CYS A 225 12.63 2.51 6.52
N ILE A 226 11.38 2.22 6.19
CA ILE A 226 10.50 3.11 5.43
C ILE A 226 9.24 3.38 6.27
N ALA A 227 8.98 4.63 6.63
CA ALA A 227 7.75 5.11 7.24
C ALA A 227 7.13 6.18 6.32
N MET A 228 5.98 5.89 5.70
CA MET A 228 5.33 6.82 4.77
C MET A 228 3.84 6.98 5.09
N GLY A 229 3.39 8.20 5.32
CA GLY A 229 2.04 8.54 5.78
C GLY A 229 2.08 9.23 7.14
N ASP A 230 1.05 10.03 7.44
CA ASP A 230 1.04 10.78 8.71
C ASP A 230 0.99 9.82 9.88
N PHE A 231 1.89 10.04 10.85
CA PHE A 231 2.08 9.20 12.03
C PHE A 231 2.45 7.73 11.73
N ALA A 232 2.93 7.42 10.51
CA ALA A 232 3.47 6.10 10.20
C ALA A 232 4.72 5.81 11.04
N GLN A 233 4.81 4.61 11.62
CA GLN A 233 5.92 4.22 12.51
C GLN A 233 6.61 2.96 12.00
N ALA A 234 7.92 3.05 11.80
CA ALA A 234 8.78 1.95 11.39
C ALA A 234 9.88 1.75 12.44
N GLN A 235 9.65 0.82 13.38
CA GLN A 235 10.44 0.66 14.61
C GLN A 235 11.38 -0.55 14.60
N GLY A 236 11.10 -1.58 13.79
CA GLY A 236 11.97 -2.76 13.63
C GLY A 236 13.04 -2.54 12.56
N ILE A 237 14.13 -3.31 12.52
CA ILE A 237 15.16 -3.18 11.47
C ILE A 237 14.57 -3.58 10.10
N THR A 238 14.94 -2.90 9.02
CA THR A 238 14.52 -3.20 7.63
C THR A 238 13.00 -3.34 7.47
N CYS A 239 12.21 -2.54 8.21
CA CYS A 239 10.75 -2.63 8.17
C CYS A 239 10.12 -1.54 7.27
N ILE A 240 8.90 -1.79 6.81
CA ILE A 240 8.16 -0.92 5.91
C ILE A 240 6.78 -0.64 6.53
N SER A 241 6.47 0.62 6.77
CA SER A 241 5.19 1.09 7.32
C SER A 241 4.64 2.18 6.40
N ILE A 242 3.62 1.86 5.62
CA ILE A 242 3.05 2.78 4.62
C ILE A 242 1.54 2.95 4.85
N GLY A 243 1.12 4.12 5.33
CA GLY A 243 -0.26 4.47 5.58
C GLY A 243 -0.40 5.39 6.79
N ASN A 244 -1.47 6.19 6.84
CA ASN A 244 -1.74 7.01 8.02
C ASN A 244 -1.86 6.11 9.26
N SER A 245 -1.07 6.40 10.28
CA SER A 245 -0.99 5.66 11.54
C SER A 245 -0.63 4.17 11.39
N SER A 246 0.02 3.76 10.29
CA SER A 246 0.53 2.39 10.17
C SER A 246 1.72 2.17 11.12
N ALA A 247 1.93 0.94 11.59
CA ALA A 247 3.02 0.64 12.52
C ALA A 247 3.65 -0.73 12.25
N THR A 248 4.98 -0.76 12.15
CA THR A 248 5.78 -1.97 12.17
C THR A 248 6.74 -1.96 13.34
N VAL A 249 6.83 -3.10 14.03
CA VAL A 249 7.53 -3.19 15.32
C VAL A 249 8.73 -4.13 15.29
N ARG A 250 8.72 -5.18 14.45
CA ARG A 250 9.78 -6.19 14.40
C ARG A 250 10.57 -6.14 13.10
N THR A 251 11.74 -6.78 13.11
CA THR A 251 12.66 -6.82 11.97
C THR A 251 12.00 -7.42 10.75
N GLY A 252 12.09 -6.73 9.61
CA GLY A 252 11.56 -7.19 8.32
C GLY A 252 10.03 -7.15 8.21
N ASP A 253 9.33 -6.56 9.17
CA ASP A 253 7.88 -6.41 9.08
C ASP A 253 7.48 -5.42 7.97
N ILE A 254 6.34 -5.69 7.33
CA ILE A 254 5.71 -4.84 6.34
C ILE A 254 4.27 -4.58 6.80
N ALA A 255 3.88 -3.32 6.93
CA ALA A 255 2.50 -2.90 7.17
C ALA A 255 2.09 -1.82 6.15
N ILE A 256 1.05 -2.07 5.37
CA ILE A 256 0.56 -1.16 4.33
C ILE A 256 -0.95 -0.95 4.48
N GLY A 257 -1.39 0.28 4.68
CA GLY A 257 -2.79 0.68 4.87
C GLY A 257 -3.00 1.58 6.07
N HIS A 258 -4.13 2.30 6.12
CA HIS A 258 -4.50 3.11 7.27
C HIS A 258 -4.60 2.24 8.53
N SER A 259 -3.85 2.60 9.57
CA SER A 259 -3.76 1.86 10.84
C SER A 259 -3.34 0.39 10.72
N ALA A 260 -2.73 -0.02 9.60
CA ALA A 260 -2.18 -1.36 9.44
C ALA A 260 -1.02 -1.57 10.44
N THR A 261 -1.06 -2.64 11.23
CA THR A 261 -0.13 -2.79 12.36
C THR A 261 0.41 -4.21 12.52
N THR A 262 1.72 -4.33 12.76
CA THR A 262 2.34 -5.51 13.38
C THR A 262 2.69 -5.16 14.83
N THR A 263 2.25 -5.94 15.83
CA THR A 263 2.48 -5.59 17.25
C THR A 263 3.64 -6.34 17.89
N VAL A 264 4.08 -5.82 19.04
CA VAL A 264 4.99 -6.51 19.98
C VAL A 264 4.42 -7.85 20.45
N GLY A 265 5.31 -8.83 20.66
CA GLY A 265 4.97 -10.16 21.19
C GLY A 265 5.30 -11.34 20.28
N GLY A 266 5.72 -11.10 19.03
CA GLY A 266 6.03 -12.13 18.03
C GLY A 266 7.46 -12.08 17.48
N GLY A 267 7.73 -12.92 16.48
CA GLY A 267 8.91 -12.82 15.63
C GLY A 267 8.76 -11.77 14.52
N GLY A 268 9.81 -11.53 13.75
CA GLY A 268 9.78 -10.56 12.65
C GLY A 268 9.10 -11.07 11.38
N THR A 269 9.38 -10.39 10.28
CA THR A 269 9.03 -10.76 8.90
C THR A 269 7.53 -10.93 8.63
N ASN A 270 6.68 -10.21 9.35
CA ASN A 270 5.23 -10.25 9.13
C ASN A 270 4.82 -9.33 7.97
N ILE A 271 3.74 -9.69 7.26
CA ILE A 271 3.16 -8.88 6.18
C ILE A 271 1.72 -8.54 6.53
N VAL A 272 1.41 -7.26 6.62
CA VAL A 272 0.08 -6.75 6.93
C VAL A 272 -0.35 -5.77 5.84
N PHE A 273 -1.50 -6.03 5.22
CA PHE A 273 -2.03 -5.18 4.15
C PHE A 273 -3.54 -4.94 4.33
N GLY A 274 -3.94 -3.67 4.46
CA GLY A 274 -5.35 -3.27 4.50
C GLY A 274 -5.68 -2.32 5.65
N ASN A 275 -6.83 -1.66 5.52
CA ASN A 275 -7.34 -0.74 6.53
C ASN A 275 -7.61 -1.44 7.87
N SER A 276 -6.92 -1.00 8.92
CA SER A 276 -6.97 -1.55 10.27
C SER A 276 -6.65 -3.05 10.35
N ALA A 277 -5.86 -3.58 9.40
CA ALA A 277 -5.36 -4.94 9.44
C ALA A 277 -4.32 -5.09 10.56
N LEU A 278 -4.34 -6.21 11.27
CA LEU A 278 -3.57 -6.38 12.50
C LEU A 278 -2.96 -7.79 12.62
N CYS A 279 -1.65 -7.86 12.83
CA CYS A 279 -0.96 -9.08 13.20
C CYS A 279 -0.39 -8.96 14.62
N ILE A 280 -0.77 -9.88 15.51
CA ILE A 280 -0.35 -9.92 16.91
C ILE A 280 0.43 -11.20 17.18
N GLY A 281 1.67 -11.06 17.65
CA GLY A 281 2.44 -12.20 18.16
C GLY A 281 2.98 -13.16 17.10
N GLY A 282 2.79 -12.88 15.81
CA GLY A 282 3.24 -13.74 14.71
C GLY A 282 4.76 -13.68 14.47
N LEU A 283 5.32 -14.76 13.92
CA LEU A 283 6.58 -14.80 13.17
C LEU A 283 6.20 -15.18 11.75
N ALA A 284 6.61 -14.42 10.74
CA ALA A 284 6.27 -14.69 9.33
C ALA A 284 4.76 -14.88 9.06
N GLY A 285 3.91 -14.11 9.76
CA GLY A 285 2.46 -14.09 9.52
C GLY A 285 2.07 -13.19 8.35
N ILE A 286 1.01 -13.54 7.63
CA ILE A 286 0.42 -12.74 6.56
C ILE A 286 -1.01 -12.37 6.93
N THR A 287 -1.35 -11.08 7.01
CA THR A 287 -2.69 -10.58 7.31
C THR A 287 -3.12 -9.59 6.25
N ILE A 288 -4.08 -9.96 5.40
CA ILE A 288 -4.54 -9.15 4.26
C ILE A 288 -6.06 -8.96 4.31
N GLY A 289 -6.52 -7.72 4.24
CA GLY A 289 -7.93 -7.36 4.20
C GLY A 289 -8.31 -6.35 5.27
N SER A 290 -9.38 -5.59 5.05
CA SER A 290 -9.81 -4.59 6.05
C SER A 290 -10.29 -5.28 7.32
N ASN A 291 -9.80 -4.82 8.47
CA ASN A 291 -10.03 -5.43 9.78
C ASN A 291 -9.69 -6.93 9.84
N ALA A 292 -8.79 -7.41 8.98
CA ALA A 292 -8.25 -8.75 9.08
C ALA A 292 -7.36 -8.84 10.33
N LEU A 293 -7.45 -9.95 11.06
CA LEU A 293 -6.77 -10.14 12.33
C LEU A 293 -6.10 -11.51 12.41
N THR A 294 -4.81 -11.54 12.72
CA THR A 294 -4.10 -12.76 13.10
C THR A 294 -3.63 -12.61 14.55
N LYS A 295 -4.15 -13.43 15.47
CA LYS A 295 -3.86 -13.37 16.91
C LYS A 295 -2.84 -14.42 17.36
N GLY A 296 -2.24 -14.17 18.54
CA GLY A 296 -2.08 -15.19 19.58
C GLY A 296 -1.11 -16.35 19.33
N GLY A 297 -0.07 -16.16 18.51
CA GLY A 297 0.89 -17.22 18.20
C GLY A 297 0.89 -17.68 16.76
N GLY A 298 0.06 -17.06 15.88
CA GLY A 298 -0.09 -17.23 14.43
C GLY A 298 1.18 -17.15 13.56
N SER A 299 2.22 -17.84 14.00
CA SER A 299 3.52 -18.03 13.40
C SER A 299 3.31 -18.86 12.14
N GLY A 300 3.67 -18.28 11.01
CA GLY A 300 3.41 -18.82 9.69
C GLY A 300 1.92 -18.91 9.33
N SER A 301 1.03 -18.17 10.01
CA SER A 301 -0.39 -18.14 9.66
C SER A 301 -0.68 -17.13 8.53
N ILE A 302 -1.69 -17.42 7.70
CA ILE A 302 -2.12 -16.61 6.56
C ILE A 302 -3.60 -16.30 6.70
N THR A 303 -3.94 -15.03 6.97
CA THR A 303 -5.32 -14.52 7.02
C THR A 303 -5.58 -13.62 5.83
N ILE A 304 -6.52 -13.98 4.96
CA ILE A 304 -6.93 -13.18 3.80
C ILE A 304 -8.45 -13.04 3.78
N GLY A 305 -8.94 -11.82 4.00
CA GLY A 305 -10.37 -11.53 3.99
C GLY A 305 -10.74 -10.31 4.81
N THR A 306 -11.82 -9.63 4.44
CA THR A 306 -12.36 -8.54 5.26
C THR A 306 -13.03 -9.13 6.51
N ASN A 307 -12.72 -8.58 7.69
CA ASN A 307 -13.23 -9.04 8.99
C ASN A 307 -12.93 -10.53 9.28
N SER A 308 -11.84 -11.10 8.74
CA SER A 308 -11.46 -12.49 9.02
C SER A 308 -10.47 -12.56 10.18
N THR A 309 -10.59 -13.60 11.01
CA THR A 309 -9.74 -13.77 12.20
C THR A 309 -9.12 -15.17 12.27
N ILE A 310 -7.80 -15.25 12.38
CA ILE A 310 -7.09 -16.45 12.84
C ILE A 310 -6.72 -16.29 14.31
N GLU A 311 -6.94 -17.32 15.11
CA GLU A 311 -6.43 -17.46 16.48
C GLU A 311 -5.46 -18.63 16.65
N GLY A 312 -5.47 -19.61 15.73
CA GLY A 312 -4.58 -20.76 15.73
C GLY A 312 -3.24 -20.53 15.02
N ASP A 313 -2.25 -21.34 15.38
CA ASP A 313 -0.89 -21.28 14.81
C ASP A 313 -0.80 -22.07 13.50
N ARG A 314 0.06 -21.64 12.57
CA ARG A 314 0.33 -22.34 11.29
C ARG A 314 -0.95 -22.64 10.52
N ALA A 315 -1.87 -21.68 10.50
CA ALA A 315 -3.19 -21.84 9.91
C ALA A 315 -3.38 -20.96 8.66
N ILE A 316 -4.25 -21.37 7.75
CA ILE A 316 -4.59 -20.61 6.54
C ILE A 316 -6.09 -20.34 6.53
N LEU A 317 -6.47 -19.07 6.51
CA LEU A 317 -7.85 -18.61 6.44
C LEU A 317 -8.03 -17.69 5.25
N ILE A 318 -8.89 -18.07 4.31
CA ILE A 318 -9.20 -17.27 3.13
C ILE A 318 -10.71 -17.13 3.00
N GLY A 319 -11.25 -15.95 3.32
CA GLY A 319 -12.69 -15.70 3.21
C GLY A 319 -13.17 -14.52 4.07
N ARG A 320 -14.15 -13.78 3.55
CA ARG A 320 -14.76 -12.66 4.29
C ARG A 320 -15.50 -13.16 5.55
N THR A 321 -15.35 -12.45 6.66
CA THR A 321 -16.09 -12.72 7.92
C THR A 321 -15.92 -14.16 8.40
N SER A 322 -14.70 -14.69 8.27
CA SER A 322 -14.41 -16.08 8.62
C SER A 322 -13.54 -16.15 9.88
N GLN A 323 -13.62 -17.25 10.62
CA GLN A 323 -12.88 -17.45 11.86
C GLN A 323 -12.22 -18.83 11.86
N LEU A 324 -10.95 -18.87 12.25
CA LEU A 324 -10.18 -20.10 12.36
C LEU A 324 -9.38 -20.08 13.67
N SER A 325 -9.84 -20.85 14.65
CA SER A 325 -9.19 -20.97 15.97
C SER A 325 -8.33 -22.23 16.11
N GLY A 326 -8.53 -23.24 15.27
CA GLY A 326 -7.72 -24.47 15.29
C GLY A 326 -6.33 -24.31 14.69
N SER A 327 -5.28 -24.78 15.36
CA SER A 327 -3.92 -24.76 14.81
C SER A 327 -3.74 -25.80 13.69
N ASN A 328 -2.78 -25.57 12.79
CA ASN A 328 -2.47 -26.47 11.67
C ASN A 328 -3.67 -26.74 10.75
N SER A 329 -4.59 -25.80 10.66
CA SER A 329 -5.84 -25.95 9.91
C SER A 329 -5.92 -25.01 8.71
N ILE A 330 -6.73 -25.38 7.72
CA ILE A 330 -7.02 -24.58 6.53
C ILE A 330 -8.52 -24.36 6.47
N ALA A 331 -8.96 -23.12 6.30
CA ALA A 331 -10.34 -22.77 6.03
C ALA A 331 -10.43 -21.82 4.83
N ILE A 332 -11.19 -22.21 3.81
CA ILE A 332 -11.37 -21.40 2.59
C ILE A 332 -12.85 -21.28 2.28
N GLY A 333 -13.35 -20.05 2.20
CA GLY A 333 -14.75 -19.73 1.92
C GLY A 333 -15.28 -18.64 2.85
N ALA A 334 -16.23 -17.84 2.38
CA ALA A 334 -16.83 -16.80 3.22
C ALA A 334 -17.62 -17.42 4.38
N PHE A 335 -17.56 -16.78 5.55
CA PHE A 335 -18.23 -17.18 6.78
C PHE A 335 -17.82 -18.56 7.33
N SER A 336 -16.65 -19.09 6.96
CA SER A 336 -16.19 -20.37 7.51
C SER A 336 -15.83 -20.25 9.00
N SER A 337 -16.11 -21.28 9.78
CA SER A 337 -15.84 -21.34 11.22
C SER A 337 -15.13 -22.66 11.59
N VAL A 338 -13.81 -22.65 11.67
CA VAL A 338 -13.01 -23.84 12.01
C VAL A 338 -12.40 -23.68 13.39
N SER A 339 -13.00 -24.35 14.39
CA SER A 339 -12.50 -24.31 15.77
C SER A 339 -11.52 -25.43 16.10
N ALA A 340 -11.49 -26.50 15.29
CA ALA A 340 -10.66 -27.66 15.53
C ALA A 340 -9.32 -27.67 14.77
N SER A 341 -8.32 -28.27 15.39
CA SER A 341 -6.94 -28.35 14.86
C SER A 341 -6.74 -29.48 13.85
N ASN A 342 -5.73 -29.35 13.00
CA ASN A 342 -5.36 -30.34 11.97
C ASN A 342 -6.48 -30.62 10.95
N SER A 343 -7.36 -29.66 10.68
CA SER A 343 -8.52 -29.82 9.81
C SER A 343 -8.42 -28.95 8.56
N ILE A 344 -8.96 -29.43 7.45
CA ILE A 344 -9.10 -28.69 6.20
C ILE A 344 -10.60 -28.55 5.92
N ALA A 345 -11.09 -27.31 5.83
CA ALA A 345 -12.49 -27.00 5.58
C ALA A 345 -12.63 -26.07 4.36
N LEU A 346 -13.37 -26.50 3.35
CA LEU A 346 -13.51 -25.78 2.09
C LEU A 346 -14.99 -25.56 1.75
N GLY A 347 -15.39 -24.29 1.59
CA GLY A 347 -16.70 -23.86 1.12
C GLY A 347 -17.37 -22.78 1.99
N ASN A 348 -18.52 -22.27 1.53
CA ASN A 348 -19.24 -21.18 2.19
C ASN A 348 -19.93 -21.66 3.48
N GLN A 349 -19.70 -20.95 4.59
CA GLN A 349 -20.27 -21.30 5.91
C GLN A 349 -19.89 -22.70 6.41
N VAL A 350 -18.77 -23.26 5.95
CA VAL A 350 -18.29 -24.55 6.42
C VAL A 350 -17.89 -24.45 7.91
N SER A 351 -18.21 -25.46 8.70
CA SER A 351 -17.88 -25.54 10.12
C SER A 351 -17.16 -26.84 10.46
N SER A 352 -16.07 -26.74 11.23
CA SER A 352 -15.33 -27.90 11.75
C SER A 352 -15.15 -27.75 13.25
N VAL A 353 -15.73 -28.69 14.00
CA VAL A 353 -15.71 -28.73 15.47
C VAL A 353 -14.92 -29.91 16.03
N SER A 354 -14.37 -30.77 15.18
CA SER A 354 -13.55 -31.93 15.58
C SER A 354 -12.23 -31.95 14.80
N SER A 355 -11.16 -32.37 15.47
CA SER A 355 -9.82 -32.34 14.91
C SER A 355 -9.62 -33.39 13.83
N SER A 356 -8.65 -33.17 12.95
CA SER A 356 -8.22 -34.13 11.93
C SER A 356 -9.31 -34.46 10.90
N GLN A 357 -10.06 -33.45 10.46
CA GLN A 357 -11.14 -33.60 9.48
C GLN A 357 -10.81 -32.94 8.14
N PHE A 358 -11.21 -33.59 7.05
CA PHE A 358 -11.35 -32.95 5.73
C PHE A 358 -12.83 -32.73 5.44
N ILE A 359 -13.26 -31.48 5.34
CA ILE A 359 -14.65 -31.09 5.13
C ILE A 359 -14.73 -30.24 3.88
N VAL A 360 -15.59 -30.62 2.94
CA VAL A 360 -15.88 -29.85 1.74
C VAL A 360 -17.39 -29.71 1.61
N GLY A 361 -17.89 -28.48 1.47
CA GLY A 361 -19.32 -28.23 1.34
C GLY A 361 -19.77 -26.84 1.79
N SER A 362 -21.08 -26.65 1.78
CA SER A 362 -21.72 -25.45 2.32
C SER A 362 -22.97 -25.83 3.10
N THR A 363 -23.33 -25.03 4.10
CA THR A 363 -24.62 -25.11 4.79
C THR A 363 -25.78 -24.56 3.95
N THR A 364 -25.49 -23.84 2.86
CA THR A 364 -26.51 -23.18 2.02
C THR A 364 -26.76 -23.85 0.68
N SER A 365 -25.79 -24.60 0.16
CA SER A 365 -25.91 -25.30 -1.12
C SER A 365 -25.13 -26.61 -1.06
N PRO A 366 -25.80 -27.78 -1.20
CA PRO A 366 -25.12 -29.05 -1.13
C PRO A 366 -24.23 -29.25 -2.37
N ILE A 367 -23.15 -30.00 -2.19
CA ILE A 367 -22.38 -30.55 -3.31
C ILE A 367 -23.18 -31.73 -3.85
N THR A 368 -23.56 -31.68 -5.13
CA THR A 368 -24.30 -32.77 -5.79
C THR A 368 -23.35 -33.82 -6.36
N ASP A 369 -22.24 -33.37 -6.95
CA ASP A 369 -21.28 -34.21 -7.64
C ASP A 369 -19.85 -33.83 -7.29
N VAL A 370 -18.99 -34.84 -7.17
CA VAL A 370 -17.55 -34.67 -6.96
C VAL A 370 -16.82 -35.50 -8.01
N TYR A 371 -16.10 -34.81 -8.90
CA TYR A 371 -15.25 -35.46 -9.89
C TYR A 371 -13.80 -35.50 -9.38
N ILE A 372 -13.25 -36.71 -9.26
CA ILE A 372 -11.84 -36.96 -8.91
C ILE A 372 -11.18 -37.57 -10.16
N GLY A 373 -9.93 -37.21 -10.46
CA GLY A 373 -9.22 -37.70 -11.65
C GLY A 373 -9.31 -36.73 -12.84
N GLN A 374 -9.60 -37.25 -14.04
CA GLN A 374 -9.56 -36.47 -15.29
C GLN A 374 -10.85 -35.66 -15.58
N GLY A 375 -11.69 -35.43 -14.57
CA GLY A 375 -12.94 -34.66 -14.71
C GLY A 375 -14.06 -35.41 -15.44
N GLU A 376 -15.08 -34.68 -15.87
CA GLU A 376 -16.35 -35.23 -16.40
C GLU A 376 -16.26 -35.70 -17.87
N ILE A 377 -15.42 -35.07 -18.69
CA ILE A 377 -15.46 -35.18 -20.16
C ILE A 377 -14.18 -35.75 -20.79
N ALA A 378 -13.37 -36.49 -20.01
CA ALA A 378 -12.16 -37.11 -20.54
C ALA A 378 -12.51 -38.23 -21.55
N SER A 379 -11.90 -38.19 -22.75
CA SER A 379 -12.11 -39.20 -23.80
C SER A 379 -11.40 -40.54 -23.54
N SER A 380 -10.47 -40.57 -22.58
CA SER A 380 -9.74 -41.76 -22.15
C SER A 380 -9.42 -41.68 -20.64
N PRO A 381 -10.43 -41.81 -19.76
CA PRO A 381 -10.22 -41.73 -18.32
C PRO A 381 -9.39 -42.91 -17.81
N GLY A 382 -8.48 -42.62 -16.88
CA GLY A 382 -7.70 -43.64 -16.17
C GLY A 382 -8.42 -44.12 -14.92
N ALA A 383 -8.00 -45.27 -14.38
CA ALA A 383 -8.53 -45.77 -13.12
C ALA A 383 -8.10 -44.89 -11.94
N ILE A 384 -8.94 -44.84 -10.91
CA ILE A 384 -8.65 -44.19 -9.63
C ILE A 384 -8.70 -45.26 -8.55
N THR A 385 -7.63 -45.36 -7.76
CA THR A 385 -7.55 -46.31 -6.65
C THR A 385 -7.53 -45.52 -5.34
N TYR A 386 -8.44 -45.84 -4.42
CA TYR A 386 -8.45 -45.30 -3.07
C TYR A 386 -7.73 -46.26 -2.12
N HIS A 387 -6.69 -45.77 -1.43
CA HIS A 387 -5.93 -46.53 -0.44
C HIS A 387 -6.26 -46.07 0.98
N ALA A 388 -6.37 -47.02 1.92
CA ALA A 388 -6.28 -46.72 3.34
C ALA A 388 -4.82 -46.44 3.73
N ALA A 389 -4.59 -45.99 4.97
CA ALA A 389 -3.24 -45.81 5.48
C ALA A 389 -2.49 -47.16 5.55
N ASP A 390 -1.35 -47.26 4.89
CA ASP A 390 -0.49 -48.44 4.96
C ASP A 390 0.33 -48.48 6.25
N ALA A 391 0.67 -49.68 6.70
CA ALA A 391 1.60 -49.90 7.79
C ALA A 391 2.92 -50.46 7.25
N SER A 392 4.05 -49.95 7.74
CA SER A 392 5.39 -50.44 7.41
C SER A 392 6.03 -51.15 8.61
N GLY A 393 6.57 -52.36 8.41
CA GLY A 393 7.22 -53.17 9.45
C GLY A 393 6.63 -54.58 9.55
N SER A 394 7.19 -55.42 10.43
CA SER A 394 6.72 -56.79 10.61
C SER A 394 5.48 -56.85 11.51
N ASN A 395 4.43 -57.54 11.05
CA ASN A 395 3.20 -57.81 11.82
C ASN A 395 2.42 -56.58 12.31
N ILE A 396 2.42 -55.48 11.56
CA ILE A 396 1.59 -54.31 11.86
C ILE A 396 0.37 -54.33 10.95
N SER A 397 -0.83 -54.19 11.53
CA SER A 397 -2.06 -54.05 10.75
C SER A 397 -2.06 -52.72 10.00
N GLY A 398 -2.44 -52.75 8.72
CA GLY A 398 -2.80 -51.56 7.98
C GLY A 398 -4.02 -50.85 8.59
N GLY A 399 -4.23 -49.61 8.16
CA GLY A 399 -5.39 -48.81 8.50
C GLY A 399 -6.67 -49.35 7.86
N LYS A 400 -7.80 -49.10 8.52
CA LYS A 400 -9.13 -49.41 7.97
C LYS A 400 -9.58 -48.30 7.01
N MET A 401 -10.16 -48.68 5.87
CA MET A 401 -10.99 -47.77 5.10
C MET A 401 -12.43 -47.86 5.61
N ILE A 402 -13.02 -46.73 5.98
CA ILE A 402 -14.41 -46.66 6.44
C ILE A 402 -15.14 -45.67 5.54
N ILE A 403 -16.21 -46.14 4.90
CA ILE A 403 -17.13 -45.30 4.11
C ILE A 403 -18.44 -45.27 4.87
N ALA A 404 -18.83 -44.10 5.37
CA ALA A 404 -20.07 -43.89 6.11
C ALA A 404 -21.00 -42.97 5.33
N SER A 405 -22.29 -43.31 5.30
CA SER A 405 -23.34 -42.42 4.82
C SER A 405 -23.66 -41.32 5.84
N GLY A 406 -24.50 -40.37 5.41
CA GLY A 406 -25.00 -39.31 6.29
C GLY A 406 -25.84 -39.84 7.45
N LYS A 407 -25.75 -39.17 8.60
CA LYS A 407 -26.61 -39.46 9.76
C LYS A 407 -27.98 -38.83 9.54
N SER A 408 -29.02 -39.65 9.58
CA SER A 408 -30.41 -39.19 9.52
C SER A 408 -31.01 -39.02 10.92
N THR A 409 -32.08 -38.23 11.02
CA THR A 409 -32.97 -38.14 12.19
C THR A 409 -34.37 -38.62 11.83
N GLY A 410 -35.12 -39.15 12.80
CA GLY A 410 -36.47 -39.66 12.57
C GLY A 410 -36.50 -40.89 11.65
N THR A 411 -37.37 -40.86 10.64
CA THR A 411 -37.55 -41.95 9.66
C THR A 411 -36.69 -41.82 8.40
N GLY A 412 -35.83 -40.80 8.30
CA GLY A 412 -34.96 -40.65 7.13
C GLY A 412 -33.87 -41.73 7.07
N ARG A 413 -33.30 -41.94 5.89
CA ARG A 413 -32.34 -43.01 5.60
C ARG A 413 -31.04 -42.42 5.03
N GLY A 414 -29.90 -42.97 5.46
CA GLY A 414 -28.58 -42.64 4.91
C GLY A 414 -28.00 -43.88 4.23
N ASP A 415 -28.16 -44.00 2.93
CA ASP A 415 -27.67 -45.14 2.16
C ASP A 415 -26.34 -44.85 1.48
N VAL A 416 -25.62 -45.92 1.12
CA VAL A 416 -24.45 -45.84 0.23
C VAL A 416 -24.75 -46.62 -1.04
N TYR A 417 -24.59 -45.97 -2.18
CA TYR A 417 -24.76 -46.58 -3.50
C TYR A 417 -23.42 -46.63 -4.25
N LEU A 418 -23.15 -47.74 -4.91
CA LEU A 418 -22.13 -47.82 -5.95
C LEU A 418 -22.84 -47.89 -7.30
N TYR A 419 -22.57 -46.92 -8.15
CA TYR A 419 -23.10 -46.85 -9.51
C TYR A 419 -22.06 -47.36 -10.50
N VAL A 420 -22.54 -48.07 -11.52
CA VAL A 420 -21.74 -48.52 -12.65
C VAL A 420 -22.45 -48.16 -13.93
N SER A 421 -21.66 -47.98 -14.99
CA SER A 421 -22.16 -47.80 -16.34
C SER A 421 -22.21 -49.18 -17.03
N PRO A 422 -23.38 -49.67 -17.46
CA PRO A 422 -23.46 -50.86 -18.29
C PRO A 422 -22.75 -50.66 -19.64
N SER A 423 -22.31 -51.74 -20.28
CA SER A 423 -21.84 -51.68 -21.67
C SER A 423 -22.99 -51.27 -22.59
N GLY A 424 -22.96 -50.02 -23.07
CA GLY A 424 -23.86 -49.51 -24.10
C GLY A 424 -23.50 -49.97 -25.51
N SER A 425 -24.36 -49.66 -26.49
CA SER A 425 -24.01 -49.77 -27.91
C SER A 425 -22.97 -48.71 -28.30
N SER A 426 -22.26 -48.91 -29.41
CA SER A 426 -21.32 -47.90 -29.92
C SER A 426 -22.03 -46.55 -30.14
N GLY A 427 -21.52 -45.47 -29.55
CA GLY A 427 -22.13 -44.14 -29.62
C GLY A 427 -21.25 -43.06 -28.99
N ALA A 428 -21.57 -41.79 -29.27
CA ALA A 428 -20.82 -40.62 -28.77
C ALA A 428 -21.33 -40.08 -27.42
N SER A 429 -22.44 -40.62 -26.91
CA SER A 429 -23.06 -40.19 -25.65
C SER A 429 -22.60 -41.06 -24.49
N SER A 430 -22.43 -40.47 -23.30
CA SER A 430 -22.15 -41.22 -22.07
C SER A 430 -23.32 -42.15 -21.73
N ASN A 431 -23.00 -43.39 -21.38
CA ASN A 431 -23.99 -44.36 -20.90
C ASN A 431 -24.57 -43.91 -19.56
N THR A 432 -25.84 -44.24 -19.32
CA THR A 432 -26.53 -43.95 -18.06
C THR A 432 -25.99 -44.83 -16.93
N LEU A 433 -25.74 -44.23 -15.77
CA LEU A 433 -25.35 -44.95 -14.56
C LEU A 433 -26.52 -45.76 -13.98
N THR A 434 -26.23 -46.95 -13.46
CA THR A 434 -27.16 -47.84 -12.75
C THR A 434 -26.55 -48.26 -11.42
N SER A 435 -27.36 -48.39 -10.36
CA SER A 435 -26.87 -48.86 -9.06
C SER A 435 -26.52 -50.35 -9.13
N ALA A 436 -25.27 -50.69 -8.83
CA ALA A 436 -24.79 -52.08 -8.75
C ALA A 436 -24.91 -52.65 -7.32
N LEU A 437 -24.61 -51.81 -6.32
CA LEU A 437 -24.68 -52.15 -4.90
C LEU A 437 -25.41 -51.05 -4.16
N GLU A 438 -26.34 -51.44 -3.30
CA GLU A 438 -26.96 -50.59 -2.28
C GLU A 438 -26.64 -51.17 -0.91
N LEU A 439 -25.93 -50.39 -0.09
CA LEU A 439 -25.68 -50.69 1.31
C LEU A 439 -26.63 -49.85 2.16
N ALA A 440 -27.50 -50.54 2.89
CA ALA A 440 -28.51 -49.89 3.70
C ALA A 440 -28.81 -50.63 5.00
N ALA A 441 -29.31 -49.87 5.98
CA ALA A 441 -29.68 -50.40 7.28
C ALA A 441 -30.82 -51.43 7.24
N SER A 442 -31.72 -51.33 6.26
CA SER A 442 -32.82 -52.29 6.04
C SER A 442 -32.38 -53.61 5.38
N GLY A 443 -31.11 -53.69 4.95
CA GLY A 443 -30.57 -54.81 4.20
C GLY A 443 -29.77 -54.29 3.01
N SER A 444 -28.62 -54.93 2.76
CA SER A 444 -27.79 -54.62 1.58
C SER A 444 -28.21 -55.49 0.41
N MET A 445 -28.25 -54.91 -0.80
CA MET A 445 -28.66 -55.62 -2.01
C MET A 445 -27.65 -55.43 -3.14
N PHE A 446 -27.30 -56.55 -3.78
CA PHE A 446 -26.63 -56.56 -5.08
C PHE A 446 -27.70 -56.58 -6.15
N ARG A 447 -27.66 -55.61 -7.07
CA ARG A 447 -28.63 -55.51 -8.20
C ARG A 447 -28.14 -56.26 -9.44
N THR A 448 -26.89 -56.69 -9.42
CA THR A 448 -26.25 -57.54 -10.42
C THR A 448 -25.89 -58.89 -9.80
N ASN A 449 -25.26 -59.77 -10.58
CA ASN A 449 -24.76 -61.05 -10.09
C ASN A 449 -23.74 -60.85 -8.96
N LEU A 450 -23.86 -61.66 -7.90
CA LEU A 450 -22.86 -61.76 -6.83
C LEU A 450 -22.02 -63.02 -7.09
N HIS A 451 -20.74 -62.82 -7.42
CA HIS A 451 -19.77 -63.91 -7.51
C HIS A 451 -18.94 -63.93 -6.21
N VAL A 452 -18.96 -65.05 -5.49
CA VAL A 452 -18.15 -65.25 -4.28
C VAL A 452 -17.05 -66.26 -4.58
N SER A 453 -15.82 -65.78 -4.73
CA SER A 453 -14.64 -66.65 -4.83
C SER A 453 -14.24 -67.10 -3.43
N GLY A 454 -14.73 -68.27 -3.02
CA GLY A 454 -14.47 -68.86 -1.71
C GLY A 454 -15.76 -69.24 -0.96
N SER A 455 -15.67 -69.40 0.36
CA SER A 455 -16.80 -69.84 1.18
C SER A 455 -17.72 -68.69 1.57
N LEU A 456 -19.03 -68.88 1.42
CA LEU A 456 -20.06 -68.03 2.02
C LEU A 456 -20.50 -68.63 3.37
N SER A 457 -20.14 -67.96 4.48
CA SER A 457 -20.60 -68.36 5.83
C SER A 457 -21.90 -67.65 6.20
N LYS A 458 -22.91 -68.41 6.62
CA LYS A 458 -24.23 -67.91 7.04
C LYS A 458 -24.83 -68.79 8.13
N THR A 459 -25.57 -68.20 9.07
CA THR A 459 -26.25 -68.95 10.14
C THR A 459 -27.39 -69.82 9.60
N ALA A 460 -28.19 -69.26 8.69
CA ALA A 460 -29.21 -69.94 7.91
C ALA A 460 -29.33 -69.25 6.55
N GLY A 461 -29.81 -69.93 5.52
CA GLY A 461 -30.02 -69.30 4.22
C GLY A 461 -31.26 -69.81 3.54
N SER A 462 -32.07 -68.87 3.09
CA SER A 462 -33.21 -69.12 2.23
C SER A 462 -33.18 -68.17 1.04
N PHE A 463 -33.80 -68.58 -0.06
CA PHE A 463 -34.08 -67.73 -1.20
C PHE A 463 -35.60 -67.71 -1.45
N LEU A 464 -36.07 -66.64 -2.08
CA LEU A 464 -37.48 -66.51 -2.46
C LEU A 464 -37.60 -66.79 -3.95
N ILE A 465 -38.61 -67.58 -4.33
CA ILE A 465 -38.99 -67.83 -5.72
C ILE A 465 -40.42 -67.37 -5.95
N ASN A 466 -40.76 -67.11 -7.20
CA ASN A 466 -42.15 -66.90 -7.62
C ASN A 466 -42.95 -68.20 -7.37
N ASN A 467 -44.19 -68.06 -6.88
CA ASN A 467 -45.07 -69.23 -6.78
C ASN A 467 -45.51 -69.66 -8.20
N PRO A 468 -45.17 -70.88 -8.65
CA PRO A 468 -45.51 -71.35 -10.00
C PRO A 468 -46.98 -71.77 -10.15
N THR A 469 -47.76 -71.77 -9.06
CA THR A 469 -49.20 -72.08 -9.10
C THR A 469 -49.95 -71.03 -9.91
N PRO A 470 -50.72 -71.42 -10.95
CA PRO A 470 -51.54 -70.51 -11.73
C PRO A 470 -52.43 -69.63 -10.85
N GLY A 471 -52.38 -68.32 -11.07
CA GLY A 471 -53.15 -67.33 -10.31
C GLY A 471 -52.56 -66.93 -8.95
N LYS A 472 -51.39 -67.47 -8.57
CA LYS A 472 -50.71 -67.12 -7.29
C LYS A 472 -49.36 -66.43 -7.47
N ASN A 473 -49.08 -65.85 -8.64
CA ASN A 473 -47.79 -65.29 -9.01
C ASN A 473 -47.29 -64.16 -8.07
N GLU A 474 -48.20 -63.48 -7.36
CA GLU A 474 -47.86 -62.45 -6.37
C GLU A 474 -47.34 -63.03 -5.05
N ALA A 475 -47.64 -64.29 -4.75
CA ALA A 475 -47.10 -64.99 -3.58
C ALA A 475 -45.68 -65.49 -3.87
N LYS A 476 -44.78 -65.35 -2.88
CA LYS A 476 -43.41 -65.89 -2.95
C LYS A 476 -43.29 -67.16 -2.12
N LEU A 477 -42.60 -68.16 -2.65
CA LEU A 477 -42.22 -69.36 -1.89
C LEU A 477 -40.82 -69.16 -1.32
N ARG A 478 -40.61 -69.51 -0.04
CA ARG A 478 -39.30 -69.44 0.63
C ARG A 478 -38.67 -70.82 0.66
N HIS A 479 -37.51 -70.97 0.04
CA HIS A 479 -36.78 -72.23 -0.10
C HIS A 479 -35.44 -72.16 0.59
N SER A 480 -34.96 -73.30 1.07
CA SER A 480 -33.57 -73.46 1.52
C SER A 480 -32.70 -73.90 0.37
N PHE A 481 -31.41 -73.55 0.42
CA PHE A 481 -30.43 -74.07 -0.53
C PHE A 481 -30.20 -75.56 -0.29
N VAL A 482 -30.42 -76.37 -1.32
CA VAL A 482 -30.11 -77.80 -1.35
C VAL A 482 -29.10 -77.99 -2.46
N GLU A 483 -27.90 -78.45 -2.11
CA GLU A 483 -26.90 -78.82 -3.10
C GLU A 483 -27.30 -80.16 -3.71
N SER A 484 -27.65 -80.15 -4.99
CA SER A 484 -28.05 -81.34 -5.74
C SER A 484 -27.43 -81.33 -7.14
N PRO A 485 -27.20 -82.50 -7.76
CA PRO A 485 -26.75 -82.60 -9.15
C PRO A 485 -27.92 -82.39 -10.13
N THR A 486 -28.87 -81.53 -9.79
CA THR A 486 -30.12 -81.27 -10.54
C THR A 486 -30.37 -79.76 -10.57
N ARG A 487 -31.46 -79.30 -11.20
CA ARG A 487 -31.93 -77.89 -11.20
C ARG A 487 -32.22 -77.28 -9.79
N GLY A 488 -31.88 -78.00 -8.73
CA GLY A 488 -32.25 -77.74 -7.36
C GLY A 488 -33.37 -78.69 -6.94
N ASP A 489 -33.11 -79.45 -5.88
CA ASP A 489 -34.08 -80.38 -5.32
C ASP A 489 -34.84 -79.77 -4.14
N ASN A 490 -36.14 -80.02 -4.09
CA ASN A 490 -36.98 -79.71 -2.95
C ASN A 490 -37.09 -80.93 -2.05
N LEU A 491 -36.78 -80.77 -0.77
CA LEU A 491 -36.96 -81.80 0.25
C LEU A 491 -38.22 -81.54 1.07
N TYR A 492 -39.11 -82.53 1.13
CA TYR A 492 -40.26 -82.54 2.00
C TYR A 492 -40.12 -83.70 2.98
N ARG A 493 -40.25 -83.41 4.29
CA ARG A 493 -40.15 -84.42 5.34
C ARG A 493 -41.45 -84.48 6.11
N PHE A 494 -41.96 -85.69 6.29
CA PHE A 494 -43.17 -85.96 7.03
C PHE A 494 -42.94 -87.07 8.05
N SER A 495 -43.82 -87.13 9.04
CA SER A 495 -43.95 -88.25 9.98
C SER A 495 -45.41 -88.62 10.03
N VAL A 496 -45.73 -89.90 9.83
CA VAL A 496 -47.11 -90.38 9.78
C VAL A 496 -47.29 -91.58 10.70
N ILE A 497 -48.48 -91.72 11.30
CA ILE A 497 -48.86 -92.91 12.06
C ILE A 497 -49.88 -93.68 11.22
N ILE A 498 -49.52 -94.89 10.82
CA ILE A 498 -50.39 -95.82 10.10
C ILE A 498 -51.13 -96.66 11.13
N LYS A 499 -52.47 -96.61 11.10
CA LYS A 499 -53.35 -97.26 12.11
C LYS A 499 -54.22 -98.35 11.51
N GLU A 500 -55.11 -98.01 10.60
CA GLU A 500 -56.06 -98.93 9.98
C GLU A 500 -55.78 -99.02 8.48
N ASN A 501 -56.10 -100.15 7.85
CA ASN A 501 -55.88 -100.43 6.41
C ASN A 501 -54.41 -100.37 5.94
N PHE A 502 -53.45 -100.32 6.87
CA PHE A 502 -52.02 -100.23 6.59
C PHE A 502 -51.63 -99.09 5.62
N MET A 503 -52.44 -98.04 5.55
CA MET A 503 -52.29 -96.93 4.61
C MET A 503 -52.38 -95.60 5.34
N ALA A 504 -51.62 -94.60 4.86
CA ALA A 504 -51.84 -93.21 5.21
C ALA A 504 -51.72 -92.32 3.97
N VAL A 505 -52.46 -91.21 3.97
CA VAL A 505 -52.44 -90.23 2.89
C VAL A 505 -52.07 -88.88 3.48
N ILE A 506 -51.12 -88.20 2.84
CA ILE A 506 -50.71 -86.84 3.18
C ILE A 506 -51.04 -85.96 1.98
N GLU A 507 -51.86 -84.93 2.19
CA GLU A 507 -52.12 -83.91 1.18
C GLU A 507 -50.87 -83.05 0.99
N LEU A 508 -50.42 -82.93 -0.25
CA LEU A 508 -49.28 -82.11 -0.63
C LEU A 508 -49.71 -80.65 -0.82
N PRO A 509 -48.79 -79.70 -0.65
CA PRO A 509 -49.07 -78.31 -0.97
C PRO A 509 -49.50 -78.16 -2.44
N ASP A 510 -50.47 -77.28 -2.70
CA ASP A 510 -51.02 -77.05 -4.04
C ASP A 510 -49.99 -76.66 -5.12
N TYR A 511 -48.88 -76.02 -4.70
CA TYR A 511 -47.76 -75.68 -5.56
C TYR A 511 -46.87 -76.87 -5.94
N PHE A 512 -46.98 -78.00 -5.23
CA PHE A 512 -46.09 -79.15 -5.40
C PHE A 512 -46.10 -79.66 -6.86
N LYS A 513 -47.28 -79.80 -7.46
CA LYS A 513 -47.45 -80.28 -8.84
C LYS A 513 -46.86 -79.35 -9.90
N TYR A 514 -46.77 -78.05 -9.62
CA TYR A 514 -46.23 -77.06 -10.54
C TYR A 514 -44.73 -76.87 -10.35
N LEU A 515 -44.23 -77.17 -9.16
CA LEU A 515 -42.84 -76.94 -8.79
C LEU A 515 -41.94 -78.16 -9.00
N ASN A 516 -42.46 -79.38 -8.83
CA ASN A 516 -41.66 -80.60 -8.79
C ASN A 516 -41.87 -81.54 -9.98
N GLU A 517 -40.82 -82.27 -10.34
CA GLU A 517 -40.81 -83.45 -11.21
C GLU A 517 -39.77 -84.47 -10.71
N ASN A 518 -39.72 -85.64 -11.36
CA ASN A 518 -38.78 -86.72 -11.03
C ASN A 518 -38.81 -87.09 -9.54
N VAL A 519 -40.02 -87.18 -8.97
CA VAL A 519 -40.23 -87.31 -7.53
C VAL A 519 -39.81 -88.69 -7.05
N GLN A 520 -39.06 -88.72 -5.96
CA GLN A 520 -38.67 -89.93 -5.24
C GLN A 520 -39.21 -89.89 -3.82
N VAL A 521 -39.67 -91.04 -3.31
CA VAL A 521 -40.26 -91.17 -1.98
C VAL A 521 -39.58 -92.30 -1.22
N TRP A 522 -39.07 -92.00 -0.04
CA TRP A 522 -38.54 -92.99 0.89
C TRP A 522 -39.39 -93.03 2.13
N VAL A 523 -39.71 -94.25 2.57
CA VAL A 523 -40.46 -94.48 3.80
C VAL A 523 -39.67 -95.46 4.66
N SER A 524 -39.46 -95.09 5.91
CA SER A 524 -38.77 -95.93 6.90
C SER A 524 -39.60 -95.99 8.17
N ALA A 525 -39.77 -97.19 8.73
CA ALA A 525 -40.37 -97.36 10.04
C ALA A 525 -39.57 -96.61 11.12
N ASP A 526 -40.30 -96.04 12.09
CA ASP A 526 -39.76 -95.32 13.24
C ASP A 526 -40.01 -96.19 14.49
N GLU A 527 -38.94 -96.73 15.06
CA GLU A 527 -38.97 -97.61 16.25
C GLU A 527 -39.73 -98.96 16.06
N HIS A 528 -39.89 -99.45 14.83
CA HIS A 528 -40.38 -100.80 14.54
C HIS A 528 -39.84 -101.35 13.20
N PHE A 529 -40.11 -102.62 12.86
CA PHE A 529 -39.57 -103.30 11.67
C PHE A 529 -40.50 -103.32 10.46
N GLY A 530 -41.43 -102.36 10.38
CA GLY A 530 -42.41 -102.31 9.30
C GLY A 530 -41.77 -101.89 7.98
N ARG A 531 -42.18 -102.54 6.89
CA ARG A 531 -41.80 -102.17 5.53
C ARG A 531 -42.91 -101.30 4.97
N ALA A 532 -42.53 -100.19 4.36
CA ALA A 532 -43.47 -99.32 3.70
C ALA A 532 -42.85 -98.74 2.43
N PHE A 533 -43.71 -98.37 1.50
CA PHE A 533 -43.35 -97.57 0.34
C PHE A 533 -44.34 -96.42 0.24
N GLY A 534 -43.89 -95.32 -0.37
CA GLY A 534 -44.74 -94.19 -0.69
C GLY A 534 -44.76 -93.95 -2.18
N ARG A 535 -45.87 -93.41 -2.68
CA ARG A 535 -45.98 -92.90 -4.04
C ARG A 535 -46.79 -91.62 -4.03
N ILE A 536 -46.49 -90.72 -4.97
CA ILE A 536 -47.36 -89.60 -5.26
C ILE A 536 -48.44 -90.09 -6.22
N ASP A 537 -49.68 -89.64 -6.05
CA ASP A 537 -50.77 -89.91 -6.99
C ASP A 537 -50.56 -89.20 -8.34
N ASP A 538 -51.31 -89.62 -9.36
CA ASP A 538 -51.16 -89.11 -10.73
C ASP A 538 -51.48 -87.61 -10.84
N GLU A 539 -52.33 -87.09 -9.94
CA GLU A 539 -52.70 -85.67 -9.87
C GLU A 539 -51.65 -84.82 -9.14
N CYS A 540 -50.66 -85.45 -8.49
CA CYS A 540 -49.63 -84.81 -7.67
C CYS A 540 -50.19 -84.00 -6.50
N ILE A 541 -51.30 -84.47 -5.92
CA ILE A 541 -52.00 -83.85 -4.79
C ILE A 541 -51.77 -84.65 -3.52
N ASN A 542 -51.65 -85.98 -3.62
CA ASN A 542 -51.57 -86.84 -2.46
C ASN A 542 -50.31 -87.69 -2.47
N LEU A 543 -49.63 -87.73 -1.32
CA LEU A 543 -48.62 -88.73 -0.99
C LEU A 543 -49.31 -89.90 -0.29
N VAL A 544 -49.37 -91.04 -0.98
CA VAL A 544 -49.97 -92.28 -0.47
C VAL A 544 -48.87 -93.19 0.06
N ILE A 545 -48.93 -93.50 1.34
CA ILE A 545 -47.99 -94.39 2.03
C ILE A 545 -48.69 -95.71 2.33
N GLN A 546 -48.11 -96.81 1.90
CA GLN A 546 -48.58 -98.16 2.17
C GLN A 546 -47.53 -98.92 2.97
N ALA A 547 -47.97 -99.56 4.05
CA ALA A 547 -47.14 -100.34 4.95
C ALA A 547 -47.61 -101.79 5.07
N ASP A 548 -46.79 -102.64 5.69
CA ASP A 548 -47.14 -103.99 6.12
C ASP A 548 -47.42 -104.08 7.64
N ALA A 549 -47.16 -103.01 8.39
CA ALA A 549 -47.37 -102.94 9.83
C ALA A 549 -47.91 -101.58 10.28
N ILE A 550 -48.73 -101.62 11.32
CA ILE A 550 -49.20 -100.45 12.07
C ILE A 550 -48.01 -99.86 12.82
N GLY A 551 -47.87 -98.53 12.81
CA GLY A 551 -46.75 -97.87 13.45
C GLY A 551 -46.48 -96.48 12.89
N LYS A 552 -45.42 -95.85 13.41
CA LYS A 552 -44.98 -94.53 12.96
C LYS A 552 -43.93 -94.69 11.87
N TYR A 553 -44.03 -93.92 10.80
CA TYR A 553 -43.09 -93.93 9.69
C TYR A 553 -42.58 -92.52 9.39
N ASN A 554 -41.28 -92.41 9.13
CA ASN A 554 -40.65 -91.22 8.61
C ASN A 554 -40.69 -91.27 7.07
N VAL A 555 -41.07 -90.16 6.44
CA VAL A 555 -41.19 -90.06 4.98
C VAL A 555 -40.35 -88.90 4.46
N LEU A 556 -39.50 -89.18 3.48
CA LEU A 556 -38.74 -88.18 2.73
C LEU A 556 -39.24 -88.18 1.28
N VAL A 557 -39.64 -87.02 0.79
CA VAL A 557 -39.96 -86.79 -0.62
C VAL A 557 -38.93 -85.81 -1.18
N ILE A 558 -38.34 -86.16 -2.31
CA ILE A 558 -37.43 -85.30 -3.06
C ILE A 558 -38.01 -85.10 -4.47
N GLY A 559 -38.04 -83.86 -4.95
CA GLY A 559 -38.43 -83.55 -6.32
C GLY A 559 -37.51 -82.50 -6.93
N THR A 560 -37.17 -82.66 -8.19
CA THR A 560 -36.37 -81.68 -8.94
C THR A 560 -37.26 -80.51 -9.35
N ARG A 561 -36.73 -79.29 -9.23
CA ARG A 561 -37.45 -78.07 -9.65
C ARG A 561 -37.66 -78.00 -11.15
N LYS A 562 -38.88 -77.60 -11.55
CA LYS A 562 -39.28 -77.37 -12.95
C LYS A 562 -39.90 -76.00 -13.21
N ASP A 563 -39.80 -75.08 -12.26
CA ASP A 563 -40.27 -73.72 -12.49
C ASP A 563 -39.45 -73.01 -13.58
N PRO A 564 -40.03 -72.03 -14.31
CA PRO A 564 -39.37 -71.38 -15.45
C PRO A 564 -38.00 -70.79 -15.12
N ASP A 565 -37.84 -70.21 -13.92
CA ASP A 565 -36.59 -69.60 -13.48
C ASP A 565 -35.50 -70.66 -13.30
N ALA A 566 -35.81 -71.79 -12.65
CA ALA A 566 -34.88 -72.91 -12.49
C ALA A 566 -34.43 -73.51 -13.84
N ILE A 567 -35.36 -73.70 -14.78
CA ILE A 567 -35.06 -74.20 -16.13
C ILE A 567 -34.15 -73.21 -16.87
N PHE A 568 -34.53 -71.93 -16.89
CA PHE A 568 -33.78 -70.89 -17.61
C PHE A 568 -32.34 -70.76 -17.11
N HIS A 569 -32.14 -70.68 -15.80
CA HIS A 569 -30.81 -70.47 -15.24
C HIS A 569 -29.91 -71.73 -15.27
N TRP A 570 -30.47 -72.93 -15.23
CA TRP A 570 -29.69 -74.17 -15.29
C TRP A 570 -29.38 -74.61 -16.73
N GLU A 571 -30.40 -74.64 -17.59
CA GLU A 571 -30.29 -75.22 -18.94
C GLU A 571 -29.81 -74.18 -19.96
N ASN A 572 -30.30 -72.95 -19.91
CA ASN A 572 -30.00 -71.96 -20.95
C ASN A 572 -28.73 -71.15 -20.69
N GLN A 573 -28.23 -71.12 -19.44
CA GLN A 573 -27.00 -70.38 -19.08
C GLN A 573 -25.75 -71.25 -18.89
N GLY A 574 -25.79 -72.53 -19.28
CA GLY A 574 -24.56 -73.32 -19.46
C GLY A 574 -24.08 -74.08 -18.23
N GLY A 575 -24.96 -74.48 -17.31
CA GLY A 575 -24.59 -75.43 -16.26
C GLY A 575 -24.08 -76.74 -16.86
N LEU A 576 -22.87 -77.16 -16.49
CA LEU A 576 -22.35 -78.50 -16.76
C LEU A 576 -23.05 -79.47 -15.80
N ASP A 577 -23.80 -80.41 -16.34
CA ASP A 577 -24.40 -81.50 -15.57
C ASP A 577 -23.32 -82.51 -15.15
N TRP A 578 -23.54 -83.24 -14.05
CA TRP A 578 -22.57 -84.20 -13.46
C TRP A 578 -22.06 -85.25 -14.47
N ASN A 579 -22.83 -85.51 -15.53
CA ASN A 579 -22.48 -86.45 -16.60
C ASN A 579 -21.57 -85.88 -17.69
N GLY A 580 -21.05 -84.65 -17.57
CA GLY A 580 -19.98 -84.16 -18.44
C GLY A 580 -20.28 -84.17 -19.94
N ALA A 581 -21.56 -84.09 -20.33
CA ALA A 581 -21.97 -84.06 -21.73
C ALA A 581 -22.83 -82.81 -22.00
N ARG A 582 -22.20 -81.82 -22.64
CA ARG A 582 -22.85 -81.05 -23.69
C ARG A 582 -22.14 -81.36 -24.99
#